data_AF-E4NQ45-F1
#
_entry.id   AF-E4NQ45-F1
#
_cell.length_a   1.000
_cell.length_b   1.000
_cell.length_c   1.000
_cell.angle_alpha   90.00
_cell.angle_beta   90.00
_cell.angle_gamma   90.00
#
_symmetry.space_group_name_H-M   'P 1'
#
loop_
_entity.id
_entity.type
_entity.pdbx_description
1 polymer ?
#
loop_
_entity_poly.entity_id
_entity_poly.type
_entity_poly.pdbx_seq_one_letter_code
_entity_poly.pdbx_strand_id
1 'polypeptide(L)'
;MKFKLVPEAPAQLDFVADAQRAVPLVPGTEDDCCARLMRRLDFESRDVARTWLTFLRAMELADETDDGSFVRRETDPTEAHLTDAFERRVYGASDVLALLDDDPKTIEDVFDGFEDRVPVWEHHRAAENWRDVWTERVGRILDWAVLLDLAERRDGGYVAANALDADR
;
A
#
# COMPACT_ATOMS: atom_id res chain seq x y z
N MET A 1 13.19 -7.04 -1.60
CA MET A 1 12.06 -7.75 -0.95
C MET A 1 10.78 -7.03 -1.37
N LYS A 2 9.67 -7.75 -1.62
CA LYS A 2 8.35 -7.14 -1.86
C LYS A 2 7.39 -7.46 -0.71
N PHE A 3 6.47 -6.54 -0.42
CA PHE A 3 5.53 -6.59 0.69
C PHE A 3 4.10 -6.75 0.19
N LYS A 4 3.30 -7.59 0.85
CA LYS A 4 1.91 -7.86 0.46
C LYS A 4 0.90 -6.99 1.18
N LEU A 5 1.19 -6.57 2.41
CA LEU A 5 0.25 -5.78 3.22
C LEU A 5 0.17 -4.36 2.68
N VAL A 6 -1.03 -3.99 2.23
CA VAL A 6 -1.37 -2.65 1.73
C VAL A 6 -2.60 -2.21 2.52
N PRO A 7 -2.51 -1.12 3.31
CA PRO A 7 -3.65 -0.55 4.02
C PRO A 7 -4.62 0.10 3.02
N GLU A 8 -5.83 0.40 3.47
CA GLU A 8 -6.70 1.35 2.76
C GLU A 8 -5.95 2.67 2.53
N ALA A 9 -6.06 3.23 1.32
CA ALA A 9 -5.42 4.50 1.00
C ALA A 9 -6.09 5.62 1.81
N PRO A 10 -5.32 6.47 2.50
CA PRO A 10 -5.89 7.62 3.19
C PRO A 10 -6.44 8.63 2.18
N ALA A 11 -7.30 9.53 2.63
CA ALA A 11 -7.84 10.59 1.77
C ALA A 11 -6.78 11.58 1.26
N GLN A 12 -5.64 11.69 1.94
CA GLN A 12 -4.56 12.64 1.62
C GLN A 12 -3.20 12.02 1.93
N LEU A 13 -2.20 12.33 1.08
CA LEU A 13 -0.86 11.77 1.17
C LEU A 13 -0.10 12.17 2.45
N ASP A 14 -0.40 13.36 3.01
CA ASP A 14 0.19 13.85 4.27
C ASP A 14 -0.04 12.90 5.46
N PHE A 15 -1.08 12.05 5.40
CA PHE A 15 -1.33 11.03 6.40
C PHE A 15 -0.17 10.02 6.51
N VAL A 16 0.56 9.77 5.43
CA VAL A 16 1.75 8.91 5.44
C VAL A 16 2.84 9.51 6.33
N ALA A 17 3.04 10.83 6.27
CA ALA A 17 4.00 11.53 7.12
C ALA A 17 3.56 11.49 8.60
N ASP A 18 2.26 11.63 8.88
CA ASP A 18 1.70 11.42 10.23
C ASP A 18 1.96 10.00 10.74
N ALA A 19 1.71 8.99 9.89
CA ALA A 19 1.95 7.59 10.22
C ALA A 19 3.43 7.29 10.49
N GLN A 20 4.33 7.79 9.65
CA GLN A 20 5.77 7.71 9.89
C GLN A 20 6.16 8.39 11.21
N ARG A 21 5.66 9.60 11.49
CA ARG A 21 5.96 10.32 12.74
C ARG A 21 5.45 9.58 13.98
N ALA A 22 4.40 8.77 13.84
CA ALA A 22 3.89 7.94 14.92
C ALA A 22 4.85 6.78 15.27
N VAL A 23 5.66 6.28 14.34
CA VAL A 23 6.69 5.27 14.61
C VAL A 23 7.78 5.85 15.54
N PRO A 24 8.21 5.14 16.59
CA PRO A 24 9.23 5.64 17.51
C PRO A 24 10.63 5.67 16.88
N LEU A 25 11.47 6.62 17.33
CA LEU A 25 12.91 6.63 17.00
C LEU A 25 13.72 5.62 17.82
N VAL A 26 13.22 5.27 19.02
CA VAL A 26 13.81 4.26 19.90
C VAL A 26 12.68 3.28 20.22
N PRO A 27 12.65 2.09 19.60
CA PRO A 27 11.57 1.16 19.80
C PRO A 27 11.64 0.48 21.17
N GLY A 28 10.46 0.20 21.73
CA GLY A 28 10.30 -0.75 22.83
C GLY A 28 9.98 -2.11 22.24
N THR A 29 8.70 -2.48 22.21
CA THR A 29 8.20 -3.70 21.53
C THR A 29 7.35 -3.37 20.30
N GLU A 30 7.05 -4.36 19.45
CA GLU A 30 6.07 -4.22 18.35
C GLU A 30 4.69 -3.78 18.87
N ASP A 31 4.26 -4.36 19.99
CA ASP A 31 2.99 -4.04 20.64
C ASP A 31 2.93 -2.57 21.06
N ASP A 32 4.06 -2.01 21.51
CA ASP A 32 4.17 -0.58 21.83
C ASP A 32 4.08 0.28 20.57
N CYS A 33 4.64 -0.19 19.45
CA CYS A 33 4.54 0.49 18.16
C CYS A 33 3.08 0.52 17.67
N CYS A 34 2.40 -0.63 17.67
CA CYS A 34 0.99 -0.73 17.30
C CYS A 34 0.12 0.18 18.18
N ALA A 35 0.27 0.09 19.52
CA ALA A 35 -0.48 0.93 20.45
C ALA A 35 -0.21 2.42 20.25
N ARG A 36 1.00 2.78 19.79
CA ARG A 36 1.35 4.17 19.51
C ARG A 36 0.70 4.71 18.24
N LEU A 37 0.63 3.92 17.16
CA LEU A 37 -0.11 4.29 15.95
C LEU A 37 -1.60 4.44 16.26
N MET A 38 -2.20 3.44 16.94
CA MET A 38 -3.61 3.50 17.33
C MET A 38 -3.97 4.77 18.08
N ARG A 39 -3.17 5.18 19.08
CA ARG A 39 -3.46 6.38 19.88
C ARG A 39 -3.28 7.70 19.11
N ARG A 40 -2.40 7.74 18.10
CA ARG A 40 -2.04 8.98 17.40
C ARG A 40 -2.85 9.21 16.14
N LEU A 41 -3.35 8.13 15.55
CA LEU A 41 -4.02 8.11 14.25
C LEU A 41 -5.43 7.51 14.34
N ASP A 42 -5.88 7.23 15.58
CA ASP A 42 -7.19 6.66 15.89
C ASP A 42 -7.50 5.35 15.14
N PHE A 43 -6.49 4.51 14.89
CA PHE A 43 -6.71 3.21 14.25
C PHE A 43 -7.58 2.30 15.10
N GLU A 44 -8.56 1.68 14.43
CA GLU A 44 -9.61 0.87 15.05
C GLU A 44 -9.09 -0.43 15.67
N SER A 45 -7.94 -0.94 15.22
CA SER A 45 -7.37 -2.19 15.71
C SER A 45 -5.85 -2.27 15.60
N ARG A 46 -5.27 -3.23 16.32
CA ARG A 46 -3.85 -3.58 16.21
C ARG A 46 -3.49 -4.14 14.83
N ASP A 47 -4.41 -4.83 14.16
CA ASP A 47 -4.16 -5.40 12.84
C ASP A 47 -4.07 -4.31 11.77
N VAL A 48 -4.87 -3.25 11.88
CA VAL A 48 -4.72 -2.02 11.06
C VAL A 48 -3.36 -1.39 11.33
N ALA A 49 -2.97 -1.23 12.60
CA ALA A 49 -1.68 -0.66 12.95
C ALA A 49 -0.49 -1.49 12.42
N ARG A 50 -0.55 -2.83 12.52
CA ARG A 50 0.48 -3.74 11.99
C ARG A 50 0.58 -3.67 10.47
N THR A 51 -0.56 -3.59 9.79
CA THR A 51 -0.64 -3.38 8.34
C THR A 51 0.11 -2.11 7.95
N TRP A 52 -0.16 -1.00 8.65
CA TRP A 52 0.52 0.27 8.45
C TRP A 52 2.02 0.20 8.74
N LEU A 53 2.47 -0.43 9.82
CA LEU A 53 3.91 -0.58 10.12
C LEU A 53 4.65 -1.34 9.00
N THR A 54 4.04 -2.44 8.52
CA THR A 54 4.59 -3.21 7.41
C THR A 54 4.61 -2.39 6.12
N PHE A 55 3.58 -1.59 5.88
CA PHE A 55 3.51 -0.72 4.71
C PHE A 55 4.52 0.42 4.77
N LEU A 56 4.74 1.05 5.94
CA LEU A 56 5.81 2.05 6.12
C LEU A 56 7.20 1.46 5.87
N ARG A 57 7.41 0.18 6.19
CA ARG A 57 8.63 -0.56 5.81
C ARG A 57 8.71 -0.82 4.30
N ALA A 58 7.57 -1.07 3.65
CA ALA A 58 7.49 -1.13 2.20
C ALA A 58 7.85 0.23 1.56
N MET A 59 7.39 1.34 2.14
CA MET A 59 7.69 2.70 1.71
C MET A 59 9.09 3.21 2.12
N GLU A 60 9.92 2.39 2.77
CA GLU A 60 11.27 2.78 3.24
C GLU A 60 11.25 3.96 4.25
N LEU A 61 10.18 4.08 5.03
CA LEU A 61 9.96 5.08 6.08
C LEU A 61 10.14 4.52 7.51
N ALA A 62 10.18 3.20 7.64
CA ALA A 62 10.47 2.49 8.88
C ALA A 62 11.29 1.23 8.61
N ASP A 63 12.02 0.76 9.61
CA ASP A 63 12.64 -0.56 9.64
C ASP A 63 12.02 -1.42 10.73
N GLU A 64 11.99 -2.72 10.47
CA GLU A 64 11.77 -3.74 11.49
C GLU A 64 13.13 -4.14 12.06
N THR A 65 13.24 -4.14 13.38
CA THR A 65 14.44 -4.57 14.11
C THR A 65 14.48 -6.10 14.24
N ASP A 66 15.61 -6.64 14.71
CA ASP A 66 15.79 -8.09 14.86
C ASP A 66 14.81 -8.75 15.86
N ASP A 67 14.25 -7.97 16.79
CA ASP A 67 13.25 -8.42 17.76
C ASP A 67 11.79 -8.21 17.31
N GLY A 68 11.57 -7.75 16.07
CA GLY A 68 10.26 -7.53 15.47
C GLY A 68 9.62 -6.18 15.80
N SER A 69 10.27 -5.32 16.59
CA SER A 69 9.80 -3.94 16.81
C SER A 69 10.09 -3.04 15.60
N PHE A 70 9.53 -1.83 15.57
CA PHE A 70 9.66 -0.92 14.42
C PHE A 70 10.32 0.39 14.81
N VAL A 71 11.33 0.80 14.05
CA VAL A 71 12.04 2.07 14.20
C VAL A 71 11.78 2.97 13.00
N ARG A 72 11.55 4.26 13.27
CA ARG A 72 11.33 5.27 12.25
C ARG A 72 12.63 5.58 11.50
N ARG A 73 12.55 5.70 10.18
CA ARG A 73 13.63 6.27 9.36
C ARG A 73 13.49 7.78 9.23
N GLU A 74 14.61 8.47 9.07
CA GLU A 74 14.67 9.90 8.75
C GLU A 74 14.57 10.17 7.23
N THR A 75 13.82 9.33 6.52
CA THR A 75 13.51 9.52 5.10
C THR A 75 12.36 10.51 4.98
N ASP A 76 12.46 11.49 4.09
CA ASP A 76 11.35 12.41 3.80
C ASP A 76 10.33 11.71 2.88
N PRO A 77 9.03 11.61 3.24
CA PRO A 77 8.01 10.93 2.45
C PRO A 77 7.54 11.82 1.29
N THR A 78 8.46 12.23 0.41
CA THR A 78 8.13 12.99 -0.80
C THR A 78 7.34 12.11 -1.76
N GLU A 79 6.52 12.72 -2.61
CA GLU A 79 5.74 12.03 -3.64
C GLU A 79 6.63 11.11 -4.51
N ALA A 80 7.73 11.64 -5.04
CA ALA A 80 8.67 10.87 -5.84
C ALA A 80 9.26 9.65 -5.10
N HIS A 81 9.54 9.79 -3.80
CA HIS A 81 10.03 8.68 -2.96
C HIS A 81 8.96 7.62 -2.76
N LEU A 82 7.74 8.04 -2.43
CA LEU A 82 6.61 7.14 -2.19
C LEU A 82 6.23 6.38 -3.46
N THR A 83 6.18 7.06 -4.60
CA THR A 83 5.92 6.47 -5.92
C THR A 83 6.95 5.40 -6.27
N ASP A 84 8.25 5.70 -6.19
CA ASP A 84 9.31 4.70 -6.46
C ASP A 84 9.22 3.49 -5.51
N ALA A 85 9.08 3.75 -4.21
CA ALA A 85 9.02 2.70 -3.21
C ALA A 85 7.78 1.82 -3.40
N PHE A 86 6.63 2.42 -3.72
CA PHE A 86 5.38 1.72 -3.98
C PHE A 86 5.51 0.73 -5.15
N GLU A 87 5.92 1.21 -6.33
CA GLU A 87 6.08 0.37 -7.52
C GLU A 87 7.08 -0.77 -7.31
N ARG A 88 8.22 -0.45 -6.70
CA ARG A 88 9.34 -1.37 -6.54
C ARG A 88 9.11 -2.41 -5.45
N ARG A 89 8.45 -2.04 -4.34
CA ARG A 89 8.43 -2.83 -3.10
C ARG A 89 7.05 -3.33 -2.72
N VAL A 90 5.95 -2.79 -3.24
CA VAL A 90 4.64 -3.41 -3.06
C VAL A 90 4.48 -4.54 -4.06
N TYR A 91 4.13 -5.72 -3.55
CA TYR A 91 3.90 -6.88 -4.39
C TYR A 91 2.71 -6.63 -5.33
N GLY A 92 2.93 -6.80 -6.63
CA GLY A 92 1.88 -6.59 -7.64
C GLY A 92 1.57 -5.14 -7.99
N ALA A 93 2.20 -4.13 -7.37
CA ALA A 93 1.96 -2.73 -7.73
C ALA A 93 2.34 -2.46 -9.20
N SER A 94 3.57 -2.76 -9.58
CA SER A 94 4.03 -2.64 -10.98
C SER A 94 3.19 -3.46 -11.96
N ASP A 95 2.73 -4.64 -11.55
CA ASP A 95 1.92 -5.52 -12.40
C ASP A 95 0.50 -4.96 -12.59
N VAL A 96 -0.11 -4.40 -11.54
CA VAL A 96 -1.42 -3.72 -11.60
C VAL A 96 -1.35 -2.46 -12.46
N LEU A 97 -0.31 -1.63 -12.29
CA LEU A 97 -0.13 -0.42 -13.10
C LEU A 97 0.06 -0.74 -14.58
N ALA A 98 0.78 -1.82 -14.91
CA ALA A 98 0.98 -2.27 -16.28
C ALA A 98 -0.31 -2.79 -16.96
N LEU A 99 -1.38 -3.02 -16.18
CA LEU A 99 -2.69 -3.39 -16.70
C LEU A 99 -3.58 -2.17 -16.99
N LEU A 100 -3.21 -0.97 -16.56
CA LEU A 100 -3.97 0.24 -16.85
C LEU A 100 -3.55 0.85 -18.21
N ASP A 101 -4.50 1.47 -18.87
CA ASP A 101 -4.32 2.23 -20.11
C ASP A 101 -5.31 3.42 -20.12
N ASP A 102 -5.56 4.01 -21.29
CA ASP A 102 -6.48 5.15 -21.44
C ASP A 102 -7.97 4.76 -21.28
N ASP A 103 -8.29 3.46 -21.40
CA ASP A 103 -9.65 2.95 -21.27
C ASP A 103 -9.95 2.61 -19.79
N PRO A 104 -11.04 3.13 -19.20
CA PRO A 104 -11.36 2.85 -17.80
C PRO A 104 -11.57 1.36 -17.51
N LYS A 105 -10.88 0.86 -16.47
CA LYS A 105 -10.98 -0.53 -16.00
C LYS A 105 -11.56 -0.61 -14.60
N THR A 106 -12.46 -1.54 -14.37
CA THR A 106 -12.97 -1.85 -13.03
C THR A 106 -11.91 -2.60 -12.21
N ILE A 107 -12.15 -2.77 -10.90
CA ILE A 107 -11.25 -3.56 -10.04
C ILE A 107 -11.23 -5.01 -10.53
N GLU A 108 -12.40 -5.52 -10.95
CA GLU A 108 -12.59 -6.85 -11.49
C GLU A 108 -11.80 -7.04 -12.79
N ASP A 109 -11.88 -6.10 -13.73
CA ASP A 109 -11.12 -6.17 -14.99
C ASP A 109 -9.60 -6.23 -14.74
N VAL A 110 -9.11 -5.43 -13.79
CA VAL A 110 -7.68 -5.41 -13.41
C VAL A 110 -7.31 -6.71 -12.68
N PHE A 111 -8.18 -7.21 -11.80
CA PHE A 111 -7.94 -8.47 -11.10
C PHE A 111 -7.86 -9.65 -12.06
N ASP A 112 -8.76 -9.73 -13.05
CA ASP A 112 -8.75 -10.79 -14.07
C ASP A 112 -7.42 -10.82 -14.84
N GLY A 113 -6.85 -9.65 -15.16
CA GLY A 113 -5.52 -9.54 -15.77
C GLY A 113 -4.36 -9.86 -14.82
N PHE A 114 -4.56 -9.70 -13.51
CA PHE A 114 -3.57 -9.93 -12.47
C PHE A 114 -3.59 -11.37 -11.93
N GLU A 115 -4.68 -12.12 -12.13
CA GLU A 115 -4.96 -13.39 -11.45
C GLU A 115 -3.81 -14.41 -11.53
N ASP A 116 -3.19 -14.55 -12.70
CA ASP A 116 -2.06 -15.47 -12.93
C ASP A 116 -0.79 -15.11 -12.12
N ARG A 117 -0.73 -13.91 -11.54
CA ARG A 117 0.35 -13.48 -10.64
C ARG A 117 0.13 -13.90 -9.20
N VAL A 118 -1.09 -14.32 -8.84
CA VAL A 118 -1.39 -14.76 -7.47
C VAL A 118 -0.59 -16.02 -7.14
N PRO A 119 0.19 -16.06 -6.04
CA PRO A 119 0.95 -17.25 -5.69
C PRO A 119 0.05 -18.45 -5.41
N VAL A 120 0.33 -19.59 -6.05
CA VAL A 120 -0.47 -20.83 -5.98
C VAL A 120 -0.84 -21.24 -4.54
N TRP A 121 0.06 -21.04 -3.58
CA TRP A 121 -0.20 -21.39 -2.17
C TRP A 121 -1.32 -20.58 -1.51
N GLU A 122 -1.61 -19.36 -1.98
CA GLU A 122 -2.70 -18.52 -1.49
C GLU A 122 -4.06 -19.15 -1.78
N HIS A 123 -4.18 -19.83 -2.94
CA HIS A 123 -5.38 -20.59 -3.31
C HIS A 123 -5.67 -21.72 -2.33
N HIS A 124 -4.66 -22.25 -1.64
CA HIS A 124 -4.85 -23.30 -0.64
C HIS A 124 -5.08 -22.73 0.77
N ARG A 125 -4.52 -21.57 1.09
CA ARG A 125 -4.64 -20.93 2.41
C ARG A 125 -6.04 -20.37 2.67
N ALA A 126 -6.70 -19.89 1.63
CA ALA A 126 -8.01 -19.24 1.68
C ALA A 126 -8.92 -19.81 0.58
N ALA A 127 -9.03 -21.14 0.51
CA ALA A 127 -9.58 -21.84 -0.66
C ALA A 127 -10.98 -21.38 -1.11
N GLU A 128 -11.82 -20.91 -0.18
CA GLU A 128 -13.17 -20.48 -0.49
C GLU A 128 -13.28 -18.98 -0.88
N ASN A 129 -12.30 -18.15 -0.53
CA ASN A 129 -12.40 -16.68 -0.67
C ASN A 129 -11.11 -15.98 -1.11
N TRP A 130 -10.10 -16.72 -1.58
CA TRP A 130 -8.81 -16.12 -1.97
C TRP A 130 -8.99 -15.10 -3.09
N ARG A 131 -9.93 -15.31 -4.03
CA ARG A 131 -10.23 -14.34 -5.09
C ARG A 131 -10.68 -13.02 -4.49
N ASP A 132 -11.70 -13.03 -3.64
CA ASP A 132 -12.22 -11.83 -2.98
C ASP A 132 -11.12 -11.07 -2.22
N VAL A 133 -10.27 -11.79 -1.49
CA VAL A 133 -9.12 -11.20 -0.76
C VAL A 133 -8.13 -10.53 -1.70
N TRP A 134 -7.85 -11.13 -2.86
CA TRP A 134 -6.91 -10.56 -3.83
C TRP A 134 -7.54 -9.45 -4.68
N THR A 135 -8.83 -9.53 -5.00
CA THR A 135 -9.60 -8.44 -5.64
C THR A 135 -9.62 -7.20 -4.74
N GLU A 136 -9.92 -7.37 -3.45
CA GLU A 136 -9.87 -6.27 -2.47
C GLU A 136 -8.46 -5.66 -2.41
N ARG A 137 -7.43 -6.51 -2.44
CA ARG A 137 -6.03 -6.06 -2.45
C ARG A 137 -5.67 -5.29 -3.72
N VAL A 138 -6.13 -5.72 -4.90
CA VAL A 138 -5.98 -4.99 -6.16
C VAL A 138 -6.66 -3.63 -6.05
N GLY A 139 -7.87 -3.57 -5.48
CA GLY A 139 -8.57 -2.32 -5.18
C GLY A 139 -7.73 -1.35 -4.34
N ARG A 140 -7.13 -1.83 -3.25
CA ARG A 140 -6.23 -1.00 -2.41
C ARG A 140 -5.01 -0.51 -3.19
N ILE A 141 -4.41 -1.34 -4.05
CA ILE A 141 -3.28 -0.92 -4.89
C ILE A 141 -3.72 0.19 -5.86
N LEU A 142 -4.90 0.08 -6.48
CA LEU A 142 -5.44 1.09 -7.38
C LEU A 142 -5.73 2.40 -6.65
N ASP A 143 -6.28 2.34 -5.44
CA ASP A 143 -6.51 3.53 -4.60
C ASP A 143 -5.20 4.23 -4.24
N TRP A 144 -4.16 3.47 -3.88
CA TRP A 144 -2.83 4.02 -3.67
C TRP A 144 -2.21 4.59 -4.95
N ALA A 145 -2.42 3.94 -6.10
CA ALA A 145 -1.95 4.45 -7.38
C ALA A 145 -2.59 5.81 -7.71
N VAL A 146 -3.88 5.99 -7.41
CA VAL A 146 -4.56 7.29 -7.57
C VAL A 146 -4.01 8.32 -6.59
N LEU A 147 -3.78 7.95 -5.33
CA LEU A 147 -3.23 8.87 -4.34
C LEU A 147 -1.78 9.31 -4.65
N LEU A 148 -1.04 8.51 -5.42
CA LEU A 148 0.34 8.75 -5.84
C LEU A 148 0.44 9.28 -7.29
N ASP A 149 -0.67 9.71 -7.88
CA ASP A 149 -0.75 10.24 -9.24
C ASP A 149 -0.18 9.29 -10.33
N LEU A 150 -0.26 7.99 -10.08
CA LEU A 150 0.08 6.91 -11.04
C LEU A 150 -1.12 6.42 -11.85
N ALA A 151 -2.32 6.71 -11.35
CA ALA A 151 -3.59 6.35 -11.97
C ALA A 151 -4.62 7.45 -11.70
N GLU A 152 -5.70 7.46 -12.47
CA GLU A 152 -6.84 8.36 -12.25
C GLU A 152 -8.14 7.56 -12.18
N ARG A 153 -9.12 8.06 -11.42
CA ARG A 153 -10.50 7.55 -11.49
C ARG A 153 -11.26 8.25 -12.60
N ARG A 154 -11.79 7.48 -13.56
CA ARG A 154 -12.58 7.98 -14.70
C ARG A 154 -13.73 7.03 -14.99
N ASP A 155 -14.93 7.58 -15.19
CA ASP A 155 -16.15 6.84 -15.55
C ASP A 155 -16.45 5.61 -14.68
N GLY A 156 -16.08 5.67 -13.39
CA GLY A 156 -16.28 4.57 -12.43
C GLY A 156 -15.19 3.48 -12.45
N GLY A 157 -14.17 3.61 -13.30
CA GLY A 157 -12.98 2.76 -13.34
C GLY A 157 -11.70 3.53 -13.10
N TYR A 158 -10.57 2.87 -13.39
CA TYR A 158 -9.22 3.40 -13.28
C TYR A 158 -8.56 3.44 -14.65
N VAL A 159 -7.82 4.51 -14.92
CA VAL A 159 -6.99 4.69 -16.11
C VAL A 159 -5.56 4.98 -15.68
N ALA A 160 -4.59 4.74 -16.56
CA ALA A 160 -3.22 5.16 -16.32
C ALA A 160 -3.14 6.69 -16.24
N ALA A 161 -2.35 7.23 -15.30
CA ALA A 161 -2.05 8.65 -15.32
C ALA A 161 -1.21 8.96 -16.56
N ASN A 162 -1.72 9.82 -17.45
CA ASN A 162 -0.96 10.21 -18.62
C ASN A 162 0.11 11.22 -18.20
N ALA A 163 1.37 10.99 -18.60
CA ALA A 163 2.48 11.92 -18.40
C ALA A 163 2.26 13.32 -19.06
N LEU A 164 1.13 13.52 -19.75
CA LEU A 164 0.73 14.77 -20.38
C LEU A 164 0.00 15.74 -19.43
N ASP A 165 -0.47 15.28 -18.27
CA ASP A 165 -1.14 16.13 -17.27
C ASP A 165 -0.25 16.54 -16.08
N ALA A 166 0.97 15.97 -15.98
CA ALA A 166 1.96 16.25 -14.92
C ALA A 166 2.64 17.64 -15.03
N ASP A 167 2.24 18.47 -15.98
CA ASP A 167 2.82 19.79 -16.27
C ASP A 167 1.84 20.95 -15.98
N ARG A 168 0.83 20.72 -15.12
CA ARG A 168 -0.22 21.71 -14.82
C ARG A 168 -0.25 22.20 -13.38
#